data_AF-A0A3E1E1W8-F1
#
_entry.id   AF-A0A3E1E1W8-F1
#
_cell.length_a   1.000
_cell.length_b   1.000
_cell.length_c   1.000
_cell.angle_alpha   90.00
_cell.angle_beta   90.00
_cell.angle_gamma   90.00
#
_symmetry.space_group_name_H-M   'P 1'
#
loop_
_entity.id
_entity.type
_entity.pdbx_description
1 polymer ?
#
loop_
_entity_poly.entity_id
_entity_poly.type
_entity_poly.pdbx_seq_one_letter_code
_entity_poly.pdbx_strand_id
1 'polypeptide(L)'
;MKVPKSKPLTSQQVQFFHEEGYLIAPNVFNPAELEPLRKALHEAIDKKARELKAAGKLKNLHSRLGFNKRLAAIYRDSAENGDTVIRYLEGLRGGGFHAPEMFEVISHPKLMAAVGALLGTKEIVASSVYRVRPKLPKLGRGIVPWHQDSGYYASHCDQQMIITCWVPLVDANVKNGCMQILPRTHRGKVVMHHTGGNAGFLVIKDENLPDDPRRAITAVCPQGGVVFMTNRTPHCSTPNYSDHVRWSIDLRFQSIEAPSNVGLWPKTIDAEGNADAEFYKKGNIACYPPEADFLVSSAKKPKQVTDYAEYARRRETYDKTKPNFSVFRRWPASEPAKAAPAQGRARAKSRKA
;
A
#
# COMPACT_ATOMS: atom_id res chain seq x y z
N MET A 1 22.95 -22.12 -9.59
CA MET A 1 21.97 -22.42 -8.51
C MET A 1 20.60 -22.59 -9.14
N LYS A 2 19.93 -23.73 -8.93
CA LYS A 2 18.55 -23.94 -9.41
C LYS A 2 17.62 -23.00 -8.61
N VAL A 3 16.97 -22.08 -9.29
CA VAL A 3 15.95 -21.22 -8.67
C VAL A 3 14.83 -22.13 -8.14
N PRO A 4 14.44 -22.02 -6.85
CA PRO A 4 13.32 -22.78 -6.32
C PRO A 4 12.06 -22.46 -7.13
N LYS A 5 11.40 -23.48 -7.67
CA LYS A 5 10.07 -23.32 -8.27
C LYS A 5 9.11 -22.85 -7.18
N SER A 6 8.29 -21.83 -7.47
CA SER A 6 7.24 -21.41 -6.54
C SER A 6 6.27 -22.58 -6.32
N LYS A 7 5.83 -22.76 -5.08
CA LYS A 7 4.87 -23.80 -4.72
C LYS A 7 3.52 -23.15 -4.39
N PRO A 8 2.39 -23.77 -4.77
CA PRO A 8 1.09 -23.37 -4.25
C PRO A 8 1.10 -23.35 -2.71
N LEU A 9 0.24 -22.53 -2.10
CA LEU A 9 0.06 -22.55 -0.66
C LEU A 9 -0.47 -23.92 -0.21
N THR A 10 0.12 -24.46 0.86
CA THR A 10 -0.34 -25.69 1.50
C THR A 10 -1.62 -25.44 2.31
N SER A 11 -2.40 -26.50 2.57
CA SER A 11 -3.56 -26.40 3.46
C SER A 11 -3.19 -25.88 4.85
N GLN A 12 -2.01 -26.24 5.39
CA GLN A 12 -1.55 -25.70 6.67
C GLN A 12 -1.29 -24.19 6.60
N GLN A 13 -0.73 -23.67 5.50
CA GLN A 13 -0.53 -22.23 5.32
C GLN A 13 -1.85 -21.47 5.18
N VAL A 14 -2.83 -22.04 4.49
CA VAL A 14 -4.18 -21.46 4.38
C VAL A 14 -4.86 -21.44 5.76
N GLN A 15 -4.80 -22.55 6.50
CA GLN A 15 -5.33 -22.62 7.86
C GLN A 15 -4.65 -21.60 8.78
N PHE A 16 -3.32 -21.52 8.75
CA PHE A 16 -2.54 -20.52 9.51
C PHE A 16 -3.02 -19.10 9.21
N PHE A 17 -3.23 -18.75 7.95
CA PHE A 17 -3.73 -17.42 7.58
C PHE A 17 -5.09 -17.11 8.20
N HIS A 18 -6.04 -18.04 8.16
CA HIS A 18 -7.35 -17.83 8.78
C HIS A 18 -7.27 -17.78 10.31
N GLU A 19 -6.34 -18.53 10.91
CA GLU A 19 -6.13 -18.56 12.35
C GLU A 19 -5.48 -17.29 12.87
N GLU A 20 -4.41 -16.84 12.21
CA GLU A 20 -3.54 -15.76 12.66
C GLU A 20 -3.87 -14.39 12.03
N GLY A 21 -4.63 -14.36 10.94
CA GLY A 21 -4.96 -13.13 10.20
C GLY A 21 -3.87 -12.68 9.23
N TYR A 22 -2.75 -13.40 9.17
CA TYR A 22 -1.63 -13.09 8.28
C TYR A 22 -0.91 -14.37 7.84
N LEU A 23 -0.12 -14.26 6.77
CA LEU A 23 0.81 -15.29 6.31
C LEU A 23 2.02 -14.65 5.64
N ILE A 24 3.22 -15.04 6.06
CA ILE A 24 4.47 -14.64 5.37
C ILE A 24 4.88 -15.81 4.47
N ALA A 25 4.76 -15.63 3.16
CA ALA A 25 5.16 -16.61 2.16
C ALA A 25 6.45 -16.13 1.47
N PRO A 26 7.64 -16.68 1.78
CA PRO A 26 8.92 -16.12 1.35
C PRO A 26 9.27 -16.33 -0.13
N ASN A 27 8.47 -17.10 -0.88
CA ASN A 27 8.84 -17.61 -2.21
C ASN A 27 7.63 -17.71 -3.16
N VAL A 28 6.74 -16.72 -3.14
CA VAL A 28 5.62 -16.64 -4.09
C VAL A 28 6.13 -16.35 -5.50
N PHE A 29 7.06 -15.41 -5.63
CA PHE A 29 7.75 -15.06 -6.87
C PHE A 29 9.20 -15.49 -6.81
N ASN A 30 9.78 -15.78 -7.98
CA ASN A 30 11.21 -15.67 -8.17
C ASN A 30 11.57 -14.17 -8.21
N PRO A 31 12.61 -13.69 -7.49
CA PRO A 31 13.05 -12.30 -7.58
C PRO A 31 13.15 -11.74 -9.01
N ALA A 32 13.57 -12.56 -9.98
CA ALA A 32 13.66 -12.18 -11.39
C ALA A 32 12.31 -11.78 -12.02
N GLU A 33 11.19 -12.33 -11.53
CA GLU A 33 9.83 -11.98 -12.00
C GLU A 33 9.41 -10.58 -11.54
N LEU A 34 10.10 -9.98 -10.56
CA LEU A 34 9.85 -8.62 -10.07
C LEU A 34 10.80 -7.57 -10.67
N GLU A 35 11.85 -8.00 -11.39
CA GLU A 35 12.81 -7.07 -12.00
C GLU A 35 12.22 -6.17 -13.11
N PRO A 36 11.28 -6.63 -13.96
CA PRO A 36 10.60 -5.74 -14.91
C PRO A 36 9.95 -4.54 -14.21
N LEU A 37 9.19 -4.79 -13.13
CA LEU A 37 8.56 -3.72 -12.35
C LEU A 37 9.60 -2.80 -11.69
N ARG A 38 10.69 -3.35 -11.14
CA ARG A 38 11.79 -2.54 -10.57
C ARG A 38 12.43 -1.63 -11.62
N LYS A 39 12.65 -2.14 -12.83
CA LYS A 39 13.19 -1.37 -13.95
C LYS A 39 12.22 -0.27 -14.36
N ALA A 40 10.95 -0.57 -14.55
CA ALA A 40 9.93 0.39 -14.94
C ALA A 40 9.76 1.52 -13.90
N LEU A 41 9.80 1.19 -12.61
CA LEU A 41 9.81 2.20 -11.54
C LEU A 41 11.08 3.05 -11.55
N HIS A 42 12.25 2.45 -11.82
CA HIS A 42 13.50 3.20 -11.94
C HIS A 42 13.48 4.17 -13.13
N GLU A 43 12.93 3.76 -14.26
CA GLU A 43 12.73 4.60 -15.44
C GLU A 43 11.74 5.73 -15.18
N ALA A 44 10.68 5.48 -14.43
CA ALA A 44 9.75 6.53 -13.99
C ALA A 44 10.42 7.57 -13.09
N ILE A 45 11.32 7.15 -12.18
CA ILE A 45 12.16 8.06 -11.40
C ILE A 45 13.08 8.87 -12.32
N ASP A 46 13.72 8.23 -13.31
CA ASP A 46 14.59 8.90 -14.29
C ASP A 46 13.84 9.99 -15.06
N LYS A 47 12.67 9.63 -15.59
CA LYS A 47 11.79 10.54 -16.33
C LYS A 47 11.44 11.76 -15.50
N LYS A 48 10.93 11.56 -14.28
CA LYS A 48 10.54 12.69 -13.41
C LYS A 48 11.75 13.53 -12.98
N ALA A 49 12.91 12.91 -12.73
CA ALA A 49 14.13 13.63 -12.43
C ALA A 49 14.61 14.51 -13.60
N ARG A 50 14.50 14.03 -14.84
CA ARG A 50 14.81 14.82 -16.05
C ARG A 50 13.86 16.00 -16.23
N GLU A 51 12.56 15.80 -16.01
CA GLU A 51 11.57 16.88 -16.03
C GLU A 51 11.91 17.97 -14.98
N LEU A 52 12.24 17.56 -13.75
CA LEU A 52 12.65 18.47 -12.68
C LEU A 52 13.95 19.21 -13.03
N LYS A 53 14.92 18.54 -13.66
CA LYS A 53 16.16 19.17 -14.12
C LYS A 53 15.92 20.17 -15.25
N ALA A 54 15.08 19.82 -16.23
CA ALA A 54 14.71 20.71 -17.32
C ALA A 54 13.98 21.97 -16.80
N ALA A 55 13.20 21.83 -15.73
CA ALA A 55 12.57 22.95 -15.03
C ALA A 55 13.52 23.73 -14.08
N GLY A 56 14.83 23.43 -14.08
CA GLY A 56 15.82 24.08 -13.22
C GLY A 56 15.72 23.71 -11.73
N LYS A 57 14.84 22.78 -11.35
CA LYS A 57 14.60 22.39 -9.96
C LYS A 57 15.60 21.38 -9.42
N LEU A 58 16.30 20.65 -10.30
CA LEU A 58 17.25 19.60 -9.91
C LEU A 58 18.60 19.78 -10.61
N LYS A 59 19.70 19.84 -9.84
CA LYS A 59 21.07 19.97 -10.38
C LYS A 59 21.61 18.62 -10.87
N ASN A 60 21.52 17.59 -10.03
CA ASN A 60 22.07 16.26 -10.28
C ASN A 60 20.97 15.23 -10.54
N LEU A 61 21.06 14.50 -11.65
CA LEU A 61 20.12 13.42 -12.00
C LEU A 61 20.35 12.14 -11.19
N HIS A 62 21.55 11.99 -10.60
CA HIS A 62 22.01 10.78 -9.92
C HIS A 62 21.92 9.52 -10.79
N SER A 63 22.18 9.65 -12.10
CA SER A 63 22.00 8.58 -13.10
C SER A 63 22.90 7.36 -12.90
N ARG A 64 24.02 7.51 -12.17
CA ARG A 64 24.91 6.39 -11.81
C ARG A 64 24.40 5.56 -10.61
N LEU A 65 23.39 6.06 -9.88
CA LEU A 65 22.81 5.34 -8.75
C LEU A 65 21.71 4.39 -9.22
N GLY A 66 21.69 3.18 -8.66
CA GLY A 66 20.66 2.19 -8.93
C GLY A 66 19.32 2.48 -8.24
N PHE A 67 18.32 1.66 -8.56
CA PHE A 67 16.92 1.75 -8.10
C PHE A 67 16.78 1.98 -6.59
N ASN A 68 17.58 1.31 -5.77
CA ASN A 68 17.48 1.37 -4.31
C ASN A 68 18.11 2.63 -3.70
N LYS A 69 18.84 3.45 -4.46
CA LYS A 69 19.58 4.62 -3.92
C LYS A 69 19.18 5.94 -4.58
N ARG A 70 18.74 5.91 -5.84
CA ARG A 70 18.53 7.12 -6.64
C ARG A 70 17.48 8.08 -6.05
N LEU A 71 16.32 7.56 -5.65
CA LEU A 71 15.27 8.39 -5.05
C LEU A 71 15.74 9.06 -3.75
N ALA A 72 16.47 8.33 -2.90
CA ALA A 72 17.00 8.88 -1.65
C ALA A 72 18.04 9.99 -1.89
N ALA A 73 18.83 9.90 -2.98
CA ALA A 73 19.77 10.94 -3.36
C ALA A 73 19.05 12.20 -3.87
N ILE A 74 18.02 12.05 -4.72
CA ILE A 74 17.17 13.17 -5.15
C ILE A 74 16.51 13.86 -3.93
N TYR A 75 15.98 13.07 -3.00
CA TYR A 75 15.36 13.58 -1.78
C TYR A 75 16.36 14.34 -0.89
N ARG A 76 17.61 13.88 -0.82
CA ARG A 76 18.68 14.54 -0.05
C ARG A 76 19.05 15.90 -0.64
N ASP A 77 19.07 16.01 -1.97
CA ASP A 77 19.32 17.28 -2.65
C ASP A 77 18.14 18.26 -2.47
N SER A 78 16.91 17.75 -2.47
CA SER A 78 15.70 18.53 -2.18
C SER A 78 14.53 17.62 -1.78
N ALA A 79 14.04 17.80 -0.55
CA ALA A 79 12.89 17.06 -0.03
C ALA A 79 11.61 17.33 -0.85
N GLU A 80 11.42 18.56 -1.34
CA GLU A 80 10.30 18.92 -2.22
C GLU A 80 10.33 18.10 -3.52
N ASN A 81 11.49 18.05 -4.17
CA ASN A 81 11.63 17.29 -5.43
C ASN A 81 11.48 15.78 -5.19
N GLY A 82 12.03 15.27 -4.09
CA GLY A 82 11.83 13.88 -3.70
C GLY A 82 10.35 13.55 -3.49
N ASP A 83 9.60 14.43 -2.82
CA ASP A 83 8.15 14.32 -2.66
C ASP A 83 7.40 14.38 -4.00
N THR A 84 7.83 15.22 -4.93
CA THR A 84 7.26 15.27 -6.29
C THR A 84 7.44 13.94 -7.02
N VAL A 85 8.62 13.30 -6.89
CA VAL A 85 8.85 11.96 -7.48
C VAL A 85 7.98 10.91 -6.79
N ILE A 86 7.87 10.92 -5.46
CA ILE A 86 7.03 9.97 -4.73
C ILE A 86 5.55 10.10 -5.15
N ARG A 87 5.02 11.33 -5.17
CA ARG A 87 3.63 11.60 -5.60
C ARG A 87 3.38 11.18 -7.04
N TYR A 88 4.37 11.31 -7.92
CA TYR A 88 4.28 10.83 -9.29
C TYR A 88 4.12 9.30 -9.37
N LEU A 89 4.83 8.55 -8.53
CA LEU A 89 4.73 7.08 -8.49
C LEU A 89 3.44 6.61 -7.79
N GLU A 90 3.06 7.25 -6.69
CA GLU A 90 1.90 6.84 -5.90
C GLU A 90 0.56 7.26 -6.53
N GLY A 91 0.56 8.38 -7.25
CA GLY A 91 -0.66 9.07 -7.67
C GLY A 91 -1.37 9.72 -6.48
N LEU A 92 -2.34 10.59 -6.77
CA LEU A 92 -3.08 11.31 -5.72
C LEU A 92 -3.92 10.38 -4.83
N ARG A 93 -4.35 9.23 -5.34
CA ARG A 93 -5.36 8.36 -4.69
C ARG A 93 -4.95 6.88 -4.65
N GLY A 94 -3.68 6.58 -4.91
CA GLY A 94 -3.25 5.22 -5.19
C GLY A 94 -3.49 4.86 -6.65
N GLY A 95 -2.77 3.85 -7.12
CA GLY A 95 -2.81 3.41 -8.52
C GLY A 95 -2.16 4.36 -9.53
N GLY A 96 -1.31 5.30 -9.10
CA GLY A 96 -0.67 6.26 -9.99
C GLY A 96 0.32 5.63 -10.98
N PHE A 97 1.02 4.57 -10.56
CA PHE A 97 1.88 3.79 -11.45
C PHE A 97 1.10 2.60 -12.04
N HIS A 98 0.40 2.81 -13.15
CA HIS A 98 -0.41 1.79 -13.85
C HIS A 98 0.25 1.28 -15.14
N ALA A 99 1.58 1.09 -15.11
CA ALA A 99 2.35 0.53 -16.21
C ALA A 99 2.05 -0.98 -16.42
N PRO A 100 2.37 -1.55 -17.59
CA PRO A 100 2.18 -2.98 -17.86
C PRO A 100 2.80 -3.89 -16.79
N GLU A 101 4.00 -3.56 -16.32
CA GLU A 101 4.74 -4.37 -15.35
C GLU A 101 4.06 -4.38 -13.97
N MET A 102 3.32 -3.32 -13.61
CA MET A 102 2.49 -3.34 -12.39
C MET A 102 1.31 -4.29 -12.57
N PHE A 103 0.65 -4.23 -13.72
CA PHE A 103 -0.47 -5.11 -14.04
C PHE A 103 -0.05 -6.59 -14.12
N GLU A 104 1.12 -6.88 -14.68
CA GLU A 104 1.71 -8.23 -14.69
C GLU A 104 1.90 -8.80 -13.29
N VAL A 105 2.32 -7.99 -12.32
CA VAL A 105 2.44 -8.43 -10.92
C VAL A 105 1.07 -8.61 -10.27
N ILE A 106 0.13 -7.69 -10.50
CA ILE A 106 -1.25 -7.77 -9.95
C ILE A 106 -1.96 -9.04 -10.45
N SER A 107 -1.83 -9.34 -11.74
CA SER A 107 -2.47 -10.48 -12.41
C SER A 107 -1.63 -11.76 -12.41
N HIS A 108 -0.48 -11.76 -11.73
CA HIS A 108 0.47 -12.84 -11.83
C HIS A 108 -0.15 -14.19 -11.39
N PRO A 109 -0.05 -15.27 -12.19
CA PRO A 109 -0.71 -16.54 -11.89
C PRO A 109 -0.37 -17.12 -10.52
N LYS A 110 0.89 -16.98 -10.07
CA LYS A 110 1.35 -17.44 -8.75
C LYS A 110 0.68 -16.67 -7.59
N LEU A 111 0.51 -15.36 -7.75
CA LEU A 111 -0.18 -14.53 -6.76
C LEU A 111 -1.67 -14.87 -6.75
N MET A 112 -2.30 -14.99 -7.93
CA MET A 112 -3.71 -15.35 -8.05
C MET A 112 -4.03 -16.73 -7.49
N ALA A 113 -3.12 -17.71 -7.66
CA ALA A 113 -3.26 -19.01 -7.04
C ALA A 113 -3.22 -18.94 -5.51
N ALA A 114 -2.29 -18.14 -4.94
CA ALA A 114 -2.19 -17.94 -3.50
C ALA A 114 -3.42 -17.20 -2.94
N VAL A 115 -3.79 -16.07 -3.54
CA VAL A 115 -4.98 -15.27 -3.17
C VAL A 115 -6.25 -16.11 -3.27
N GLY A 116 -6.41 -16.88 -4.35
CA GLY A 116 -7.58 -17.73 -4.53
C GLY A 116 -7.69 -18.86 -3.49
N ALA A 117 -6.55 -19.41 -3.05
CA ALA A 117 -6.51 -20.38 -1.96
C ALA A 117 -6.93 -19.75 -0.61
N LEU A 118 -6.50 -18.52 -0.34
CA LEU A 118 -6.85 -17.80 0.90
C LEU A 118 -8.30 -17.28 0.91
N LEU A 119 -8.83 -16.87 -0.25
CA LEU A 119 -10.23 -16.44 -0.38
C LEU A 119 -11.21 -17.61 -0.52
N GLY A 120 -10.73 -18.82 -0.83
CA GLY A 120 -11.58 -19.98 -1.15
C GLY A 120 -12.33 -19.86 -2.48
N THR A 121 -11.86 -19.01 -3.40
CA THR A 121 -12.52 -18.78 -4.69
C THR A 121 -11.52 -18.42 -5.79
N LYS A 122 -11.85 -18.72 -7.05
CA LYS A 122 -11.10 -18.27 -8.23
C LYS A 122 -11.66 -16.98 -8.85
N GLU A 123 -12.75 -16.47 -8.29
CA GLU A 123 -13.46 -15.28 -8.75
C GLU A 123 -12.94 -14.05 -7.98
N ILE A 124 -11.84 -13.49 -8.45
CA ILE A 124 -11.02 -12.52 -7.70
C ILE A 124 -11.09 -11.16 -8.37
N VAL A 125 -11.44 -10.15 -7.58
CA VAL A 125 -11.36 -8.73 -7.95
C VAL A 125 -10.10 -8.14 -7.33
N ALA A 126 -9.33 -7.43 -8.13
CA ALA A 126 -8.23 -6.60 -7.66
C ALA A 126 -8.72 -5.17 -7.41
N SER A 127 -8.32 -4.60 -6.29
CA SER A 127 -8.56 -3.19 -6.02
C SER A 127 -7.65 -2.32 -6.87
N SER A 128 -8.20 -1.23 -7.38
CA SER A 128 -7.46 -0.19 -8.08
C SER A 128 -6.65 0.70 -7.14
N VAL A 129 -6.88 0.61 -5.82
CA VAL A 129 -6.13 1.34 -4.78
C VAL A 129 -4.95 0.50 -4.30
N TYR A 130 -3.99 0.30 -5.19
CA TYR A 130 -2.67 -0.23 -4.85
C TYR A 130 -1.66 0.91 -4.66
N ARG A 131 -0.57 0.65 -3.94
CA ARG A 131 0.46 1.65 -3.62
C ARG A 131 1.85 1.13 -3.92
N VAL A 132 2.67 1.94 -4.58
CA VAL A 132 4.14 1.80 -4.57
C VAL A 132 4.65 2.56 -3.36
N ARG A 133 5.38 1.90 -2.46
CA ARG A 133 5.83 2.50 -1.20
C ARG A 133 7.35 2.56 -1.11
N PRO A 134 7.97 3.73 -1.36
CA PRO A 134 9.37 3.96 -1.04
C PRO A 134 9.54 4.33 0.43
N LYS A 135 10.13 3.44 1.23
CA LYS A 135 10.56 3.80 2.59
C LYS A 135 12.00 4.30 2.56
N LEU A 136 12.16 5.62 2.57
CA LEU A 136 13.46 6.27 2.48
C LEU A 136 14.34 6.00 3.72
N PRO A 137 15.67 5.91 3.56
CA PRO A 137 16.59 5.68 4.67
C PRO A 137 16.64 6.89 5.62
N LYS A 138 16.66 6.61 6.93
CA LYS A 138 16.83 7.59 8.01
C LYS A 138 15.78 8.71 8.05
N LEU A 139 14.60 8.48 7.47
CA LEU A 139 13.47 9.40 7.51
C LEU A 139 12.27 8.77 8.22
N GLY A 140 11.81 9.41 9.30
CA GLY A 140 10.64 8.97 10.06
C GLY A 140 9.31 9.12 9.31
N ARG A 141 9.24 9.99 8.29
CA ARG A 141 8.02 10.27 7.53
C ARG A 141 7.45 9.05 6.78
N GLY A 142 8.28 8.06 6.46
CA GLY A 142 7.84 6.81 5.80
C GLY A 142 7.28 5.75 6.75
N ILE A 143 7.15 6.04 8.05
CA ILE A 143 6.59 5.12 9.05
C ILE A 143 5.06 5.13 8.94
N VAL A 144 4.50 4.05 8.41
CA VAL A 144 3.05 3.82 8.47
C VAL A 144 2.71 3.38 9.91
N PRO A 145 1.86 4.12 10.64
CA PRO A 145 1.49 3.81 12.01
C PRO A 145 0.59 2.55 12.08
N TRP A 146 0.28 2.11 13.30
CA TRP A 146 -0.70 1.04 13.51
C TRP A 146 -2.03 1.40 12.89
N HIS A 147 -2.54 0.52 12.03
CA HIS A 147 -3.85 0.65 11.42
C HIS A 147 -4.38 -0.72 11.01
N GLN A 148 -5.69 -0.83 10.88
CA GLN A 148 -6.37 -1.85 10.06
C GLN A 148 -6.70 -1.23 8.71
N ASP A 149 -6.53 -1.97 7.61
CA ASP A 149 -6.92 -1.52 6.26
C ASP A 149 -8.42 -1.20 6.19
N SER A 150 -9.26 -1.97 6.89
CA SER A 150 -10.69 -1.68 7.09
C SER A 150 -11.00 -0.27 7.61
N GLY A 151 -10.01 0.41 8.23
CA GLY A 151 -10.13 1.83 8.59
C GLY A 151 -10.36 2.75 7.40
N TYR A 152 -9.96 2.32 6.20
CA TYR A 152 -10.12 3.05 4.93
C TYR A 152 -11.37 2.64 4.14
N TYR A 153 -12.08 1.59 4.56
CA TYR A 153 -13.27 1.08 3.87
C TYR A 153 -14.57 1.47 4.58
N ALA A 154 -15.67 1.39 3.84
CA ALA A 154 -17.00 1.57 4.42
C ALA A 154 -17.31 0.39 5.35
N SER A 155 -18.08 0.62 6.42
CA SER A 155 -18.31 -0.40 7.46
C SER A 155 -19.01 -1.67 6.95
N HIS A 156 -19.73 -1.61 5.82
CA HIS A 156 -20.32 -2.80 5.22
C HIS A 156 -19.27 -3.73 4.59
N CYS A 157 -18.09 -3.20 4.19
CA CYS A 157 -16.97 -3.99 3.70
C CYS A 157 -16.33 -4.86 4.80
N ASP A 158 -16.53 -4.51 6.08
CA ASP A 158 -15.99 -5.26 7.23
C ASP A 158 -16.57 -6.68 7.36
N GLN A 159 -17.65 -6.98 6.63
CA GLN A 159 -18.35 -8.27 6.61
C GLN A 159 -17.65 -9.33 5.76
N GLN A 160 -16.75 -8.93 4.87
CA GLN A 160 -16.04 -9.84 3.96
C GLN A 160 -14.54 -9.59 4.02
N MET A 161 -13.80 -10.62 3.59
CA MET A 161 -12.34 -10.56 3.59
C MET A 161 -11.84 -9.79 2.37
N ILE A 162 -11.05 -8.75 2.63
CA ILE A 162 -10.17 -8.13 1.66
C ILE A 162 -8.75 -8.48 2.08
N ILE A 163 -7.99 -9.11 1.18
CA ILE A 163 -6.61 -9.53 1.43
C ILE A 163 -5.68 -8.45 0.92
N THR A 164 -4.87 -7.91 1.82
CA THR A 164 -3.70 -7.11 1.46
C THR A 164 -2.51 -8.04 1.21
N CYS A 165 -1.97 -7.95 0.00
CA CYS A 165 -0.72 -8.58 -0.40
C CYS A 165 0.37 -7.52 -0.39
N TRP A 166 1.21 -7.52 0.64
CA TRP A 166 2.39 -6.66 0.71
C TRP A 166 3.58 -7.38 0.08
N VAL A 167 4.09 -6.83 -1.02
CA VAL A 167 5.15 -7.45 -1.84
C VAL A 167 6.41 -6.59 -1.75
N PRO A 168 7.46 -7.03 -1.03
CA PRO A 168 8.75 -6.36 -1.04
C PRO A 168 9.41 -6.47 -2.43
N LEU A 169 9.84 -5.34 -2.97
CA LEU A 169 10.66 -5.29 -4.19
C LEU A 169 12.16 -5.38 -3.88
N VAL A 170 12.54 -5.43 -2.60
CA VAL A 170 13.88 -5.66 -2.05
C VAL A 170 13.74 -6.45 -0.76
N ASP A 171 14.76 -7.18 -0.30
CA ASP A 171 14.69 -7.87 0.99
C ASP A 171 14.26 -6.92 2.11
N ALA A 172 13.18 -7.26 2.81
CA ALA A 172 12.63 -6.47 3.89
C ALA A 172 12.91 -7.12 5.24
N ASN A 173 13.56 -6.37 6.12
CA ASN A 173 14.00 -6.84 7.42
C ASN A 173 13.89 -5.74 8.48
N VAL A 174 14.26 -6.06 9.72
CA VAL A 174 14.24 -5.14 10.86
C VAL A 174 15.05 -3.87 10.64
N LYS A 175 16.13 -3.93 9.85
CA LYS A 175 17.03 -2.80 9.62
C LYS A 175 16.45 -1.81 8.62
N ASN A 176 15.73 -2.27 7.59
CA ASN A 176 15.23 -1.40 6.52
C ASN A 176 13.71 -1.15 6.56
N GLY A 177 13.06 -1.54 7.65
CA GLY A 177 11.70 -1.13 7.94
C GLY A 177 10.63 -2.08 7.44
N CYS A 178 10.76 -3.38 7.72
CA CYS A 178 9.70 -4.37 7.50
C CYS A 178 8.44 -4.07 8.34
N MET A 179 7.39 -4.86 8.13
CA MET A 179 6.13 -4.66 8.86
C MET A 179 6.18 -5.28 10.26
N GLN A 180 5.32 -4.76 11.14
CA GLN A 180 4.90 -5.44 12.37
C GLN A 180 3.41 -5.72 12.29
N ILE A 181 2.98 -6.86 12.82
CA ILE A 181 1.62 -7.37 12.68
C ILE A 181 1.14 -7.88 14.04
N LEU A 182 -0.08 -7.52 14.44
CA LEU A 182 -0.74 -8.07 15.62
C LEU A 182 -1.55 -9.32 15.24
N PRO A 183 -1.07 -10.53 15.56
CA PRO A 183 -1.71 -11.78 15.14
C PRO A 183 -3.05 -12.00 15.86
N ARG A 184 -3.96 -12.77 15.23
CA ARG A 184 -5.26 -13.25 15.75
C ARG A 184 -6.30 -12.16 16.08
N THR A 185 -5.94 -10.89 15.97
CA THR A 185 -6.81 -9.75 16.31
C THR A 185 -7.83 -9.41 15.21
N HIS A 186 -7.67 -9.93 13.99
CA HIS A 186 -8.57 -9.72 12.86
C HIS A 186 -10.01 -10.18 13.10
N ARG A 187 -10.21 -11.12 14.03
CA ARG A 187 -11.53 -11.61 14.45
C ARG A 187 -12.33 -10.55 15.20
N GLY A 188 -11.64 -9.59 15.83
CA GLY A 188 -12.24 -8.44 16.53
C GLY A 188 -12.71 -7.35 15.56
N LYS A 189 -13.52 -6.41 16.06
CA LYS A 189 -14.08 -5.30 15.26
C LYS A 189 -12.96 -4.40 14.70
N VAL A 190 -13.31 -3.55 13.72
CA VAL A 190 -12.47 -2.41 13.37
C VAL A 190 -12.45 -1.46 14.57
N VAL A 191 -11.27 -1.22 15.12
CA VAL A 191 -11.10 -0.36 16.29
C VAL A 191 -11.11 1.12 15.86
N MET A 192 -11.03 2.03 16.82
CA MET A 192 -11.03 3.46 16.51
C MET A 192 -9.71 3.86 15.82
N HIS A 193 -9.83 4.48 14.65
CA HIS A 193 -8.73 5.19 14.00
C HIS A 193 -8.88 6.69 14.21
N HIS A 194 -7.77 7.40 14.10
CA HIS A 194 -7.70 8.84 14.07
C HIS A 194 -7.05 9.30 12.76
N THR A 195 -7.50 10.45 12.25
CA THR A 195 -6.81 11.17 11.17
C THR A 195 -5.63 11.97 11.72
N GLY A 196 -4.68 12.35 10.86
CA GLY A 196 -3.52 13.16 11.28
C GLY A 196 -2.35 12.35 11.84
N GLY A 197 -2.34 11.04 11.64
CA GLY A 197 -1.16 10.21 11.88
C GLY A 197 0.02 10.63 10.98
N ASN A 198 1.18 9.99 11.18
CA ASN A 198 2.39 10.31 10.43
C ASN A 198 2.12 10.35 8.91
N ALA A 199 2.64 11.36 8.21
CA ALA A 199 2.38 11.61 6.79
C ALA A 199 0.88 11.67 6.38
N GLY A 200 -0.03 11.92 7.32
CA GLY A 200 -1.47 11.97 7.08
C GLY A 200 -2.18 10.61 7.12
N PHE A 201 -1.50 9.53 7.51
CA PHE A 201 -2.11 8.21 7.63
C PHE A 201 -3.16 8.16 8.75
N LEU A 202 -4.11 7.22 8.63
CA LEU A 202 -4.94 6.83 9.76
C LEU A 202 -4.08 6.13 10.80
N VAL A 203 -4.36 6.38 12.07
CA VAL A 203 -3.63 5.80 13.19
C VAL A 203 -4.58 5.27 14.24
N ILE A 204 -4.37 4.03 14.67
CA ILE A 204 -4.92 3.50 15.90
C ILE A 204 -3.97 3.93 17.01
N LYS A 205 -4.48 4.65 18.02
CA LYS A 205 -3.69 4.99 19.21
C LYS A 205 -3.43 3.74 20.05
N ASP A 206 -2.34 3.73 20.80
CA ASP A 206 -1.94 2.58 21.62
C ASP A 206 -3.06 2.11 22.57
N GLU A 207 -3.81 3.03 23.17
CA GLU A 207 -4.95 2.73 24.06
C GLU A 207 -6.15 2.07 23.34
N ASN A 208 -6.22 2.17 22.01
CA ASN A 208 -7.27 1.59 21.17
C ASN A 208 -6.79 0.33 20.43
N LEU A 209 -5.52 -0.07 20.58
CA LEU A 209 -5.03 -1.30 19.98
C LEU A 209 -5.76 -2.51 20.56
N PRO A 210 -6.14 -3.49 19.72
CA PRO A 210 -6.88 -4.67 20.17
C PRO A 210 -6.03 -5.68 20.97
N ASP A 211 -4.70 -5.50 21.00
CA ASP A 211 -3.77 -6.30 21.79
C ASP A 211 -2.50 -5.47 22.06
N ASP A 212 -1.67 -5.95 22.98
CA ASP A 212 -0.40 -5.33 23.34
C ASP A 212 0.55 -5.30 22.13
N PRO A 213 1.04 -4.11 21.68
CA PRO A 213 1.96 -3.99 20.55
C PRO A 213 3.26 -4.79 20.73
N ARG A 214 3.65 -5.13 21.96
CA ARG A 214 4.82 -5.99 22.25
C ARG A 214 4.64 -7.44 21.79
N ARG A 215 3.40 -7.86 21.54
CA ARG A 215 3.05 -9.19 21.00
C ARG A 215 3.09 -9.23 19.47
N ALA A 216 3.39 -8.10 18.83
CA ALA A 216 3.49 -8.03 17.39
C ALA A 216 4.63 -8.91 16.87
N ILE A 217 4.36 -9.65 15.81
CA ILE A 217 5.40 -10.34 15.06
C ILE A 217 6.09 -9.36 14.12
N THR A 218 7.35 -9.64 13.82
CA THR A 218 8.13 -8.89 12.82
C THR A 218 8.09 -9.64 11.49
N ALA A 219 7.50 -9.03 10.46
CA ALA A 219 7.32 -9.66 9.16
C ALA A 219 8.54 -9.47 8.25
N VAL A 220 9.64 -10.17 8.55
CA VAL A 220 10.79 -10.26 7.65
C VAL A 220 10.38 -11.02 6.39
N CYS A 221 10.62 -10.44 5.22
CA CYS A 221 10.16 -10.99 3.95
C CYS A 221 11.20 -10.69 2.86
N PRO A 222 11.82 -11.72 2.24
CA PRO A 222 12.81 -11.52 1.19
C PRO A 222 12.14 -11.00 -0.10
N GLN A 223 12.93 -10.45 -1.02
CA GLN A 223 12.45 -10.14 -2.38
C GLN A 223 11.86 -11.41 -3.01
N GLY A 224 10.66 -11.27 -3.59
CA GLY A 224 9.90 -12.40 -4.13
C GLY A 224 8.99 -13.09 -3.13
N GLY A 225 9.08 -12.75 -1.84
CA GLY A 225 8.07 -13.09 -0.86
C GLY A 225 6.82 -12.22 -0.95
N VAL A 226 5.79 -12.61 -0.20
CA VAL A 226 4.56 -11.83 0.01
C VAL A 226 4.15 -11.97 1.47
N VAL A 227 3.75 -10.86 2.09
CA VAL A 227 3.06 -10.87 3.36
C VAL A 227 1.57 -10.64 3.10
N PHE A 228 0.78 -11.69 3.30
CA PHE A 228 -0.67 -11.65 3.22
C PHE A 228 -1.24 -11.23 4.57
N MET A 229 -2.22 -10.32 4.57
CA MET A 229 -2.92 -9.88 5.77
C MET A 229 -4.40 -9.69 5.44
N THR A 230 -5.29 -10.01 6.38
CA THR A 230 -6.69 -9.62 6.25
C THR A 230 -6.84 -8.11 6.51
N ASN A 231 -7.87 -7.48 5.93
CA ASN A 231 -8.20 -6.07 6.12
C ASN A 231 -8.39 -5.64 7.58
N ARG A 232 -8.68 -6.58 8.47
CA ARG A 232 -8.90 -6.34 9.90
C ARG A 232 -7.67 -6.65 10.76
N THR A 233 -6.55 -7.06 10.17
CA THR A 233 -5.31 -7.30 10.92
C THR A 233 -4.58 -5.97 11.15
N PRO A 234 -4.44 -5.51 12.39
CA PRO A 234 -3.63 -4.33 12.69
C PRO A 234 -2.17 -4.60 12.32
N HIS A 235 -1.62 -3.67 11.56
CA HIS A 235 -0.23 -3.71 11.14
C HIS A 235 0.36 -2.30 11.05
N CYS A 236 1.67 -2.22 11.11
CA CYS A 236 2.44 -0.99 10.95
C CYS A 236 3.76 -1.29 10.24
N SER A 237 4.60 -0.29 10.04
CA SER A 237 5.94 -0.49 9.48
C SER A 237 7.03 0.20 10.30
N THR A 238 8.16 -0.47 10.53
CA THR A 238 9.25 0.03 11.40
C THR A 238 10.16 1.01 10.66
N PRO A 239 10.91 1.89 11.34
CA PRO A 239 11.81 2.84 10.69
C PRO A 239 12.85 2.16 9.77
N ASN A 240 13.29 2.86 8.73
CA ASN A 240 14.38 2.38 7.88
C ASN A 240 15.72 2.99 8.34
N TYR A 241 16.55 2.17 8.99
CA TYR A 241 17.89 2.53 9.45
C TYR A 241 19.02 2.12 8.48
N SER A 242 18.67 1.58 7.32
CA SER A 242 19.64 1.21 6.29
C SER A 242 20.14 2.42 5.48
N ASP A 243 20.96 2.16 4.46
CA ASP A 243 21.51 3.16 3.53
C ASP A 243 20.76 3.20 2.18
N HIS A 244 19.65 2.46 2.05
CA HIS A 244 18.90 2.33 0.81
C HIS A 244 17.38 2.44 1.04
N VAL A 245 16.65 2.72 -0.02
CA VAL A 245 15.18 2.75 -0.02
C VAL A 245 14.65 1.32 0.08
N ARG A 246 13.77 1.05 1.04
CA ARG A 246 12.98 -0.19 1.06
C ARG A 246 11.75 0.02 0.19
N TRP A 247 11.75 -0.64 -0.96
CA TRP A 247 10.63 -0.61 -1.90
C TRP A 247 9.67 -1.76 -1.63
N SER A 248 8.38 -1.46 -1.65
CA SER A 248 7.32 -2.47 -1.68
C SER A 248 6.15 -1.99 -2.52
N ILE A 249 5.29 -2.91 -2.90
CA ILE A 249 3.94 -2.59 -3.36
C ILE A 249 2.95 -3.21 -2.38
N ASP A 250 1.78 -2.60 -2.21
CA ASP A 250 0.65 -3.28 -1.58
C ASP A 250 -0.55 -3.29 -2.49
N LEU A 251 -1.04 -4.51 -2.69
CA LEU A 251 -2.13 -4.89 -3.57
C LEU A 251 -3.27 -5.40 -2.72
N ARG A 252 -4.51 -5.16 -3.12
CA ARG A 252 -5.70 -5.62 -2.38
C ARG A 252 -6.57 -6.47 -3.29
N PHE A 253 -7.07 -7.58 -2.76
CA PHE A 253 -7.90 -8.53 -3.49
C PHE A 253 -9.07 -8.99 -2.65
N GLN A 254 -10.19 -9.29 -3.31
CA GLN A 254 -11.40 -9.79 -2.66
C GLN A 254 -12.18 -10.70 -3.60
N SER A 255 -13.12 -11.46 -3.05
CA SER A 255 -14.09 -12.22 -3.84
C SER A 255 -14.97 -11.26 -4.67
N ILE A 256 -15.40 -11.69 -5.86
CA ILE A 256 -16.44 -10.96 -6.63
C ILE A 256 -17.76 -10.81 -5.85
N GLU A 257 -18.00 -11.68 -4.86
CA GLU A 257 -19.17 -11.66 -3.98
C GLU A 257 -18.98 -10.73 -2.77
N ALA A 258 -17.74 -10.28 -2.52
CA ALA A 258 -17.49 -9.32 -1.45
C ALA A 258 -18.15 -7.98 -1.81
N PRO A 259 -18.85 -7.33 -0.87
CA PRO A 259 -19.40 -6.02 -1.10
C PRO A 259 -18.22 -5.09 -1.36
N SER A 260 -18.21 -4.59 -2.57
CA SER A 260 -17.26 -3.61 -3.05
C SER A 260 -18.06 -2.40 -3.47
N ASN A 261 -17.37 -1.31 -3.78
CA ASN A 261 -18.03 -0.14 -4.35
C ASN A 261 -18.41 -0.35 -5.85
N VAL A 262 -18.29 -1.58 -6.39
CA VAL A 262 -18.54 -1.93 -7.78
C VAL A 262 -20.04 -2.21 -8.03
N GLY A 263 -20.58 -1.69 -9.13
CA GLY A 263 -21.99 -1.87 -9.53
C GLY A 263 -22.86 -0.63 -9.33
N LEU A 264 -22.33 0.40 -8.67
CA LEU A 264 -22.87 1.75 -8.70
C LEU A 264 -22.10 2.52 -9.78
N TRP A 265 -22.69 2.64 -10.96
CA TRP A 265 -22.17 3.53 -12.01
C TRP A 265 -22.99 4.80 -11.99
N PRO A 266 -22.36 5.98 -12.02
CA PRO A 266 -23.10 7.19 -12.28
C PRO A 266 -23.75 7.07 -13.67
N LYS A 267 -25.02 7.44 -13.78
CA LYS A 267 -25.75 7.43 -15.06
C LYS A 267 -25.10 8.38 -16.05
N THR A 268 -24.55 9.49 -15.55
CA THR A 268 -23.85 10.51 -16.34
C THR A 268 -22.66 11.06 -15.56
N ILE A 269 -21.63 11.47 -16.28
CA ILE A 269 -20.51 12.26 -15.77
C ILE A 269 -20.47 13.53 -16.62
N ASP A 270 -20.50 14.71 -15.99
CA ASP A 270 -20.42 15.99 -16.71
C ASP A 270 -18.98 16.32 -17.17
N ALA A 271 -18.84 17.41 -17.93
CA ALA A 271 -17.54 17.84 -18.47
C ALA A 271 -16.53 18.21 -17.37
N GLU A 272 -17.03 18.52 -16.17
CA GLU A 272 -16.27 18.90 -15.00
C GLU A 272 -15.88 17.70 -14.13
N GLY A 273 -16.41 16.51 -14.43
CA GLY A 273 -16.11 15.24 -13.76
C GLY A 273 -17.03 14.88 -12.59
N ASN A 274 -18.22 15.47 -12.50
CA ASN A 274 -19.21 15.18 -11.45
C ASN A 274 -20.20 14.08 -11.87
N ALA A 275 -20.48 13.15 -10.95
CA ALA A 275 -21.55 12.15 -11.07
C ALA A 275 -22.96 12.73 -10.81
N ASP A 276 -24.01 12.03 -11.27
CA ASP A 276 -25.41 12.41 -11.00
C ASP A 276 -25.78 12.41 -9.49
N ALA A 277 -26.73 13.25 -9.09
CA ALA A 277 -27.07 13.45 -7.68
C ALA A 277 -27.61 12.18 -6.97
N GLU A 278 -28.26 11.28 -7.72
CA GLU A 278 -28.79 10.02 -7.18
C GLU A 278 -27.69 9.01 -6.87
N PHE A 279 -26.56 9.04 -7.59
CA PHE A 279 -25.37 8.26 -7.27
C PHE A 279 -24.86 8.56 -5.85
N TYR A 280 -24.77 9.85 -5.47
CA TYR A 280 -24.29 10.25 -4.15
C TYR A 280 -25.24 9.88 -2.99
N LYS A 281 -26.53 9.70 -3.26
CA LYS A 281 -27.52 9.29 -2.25
C LYS A 281 -27.48 7.78 -1.93
N LYS A 282 -26.90 6.96 -2.82
CA LYS A 282 -26.93 5.49 -2.75
C LYS A 282 -25.73 4.83 -2.08
N GLY A 283 -24.68 5.59 -1.71
CA GLY A 283 -23.46 5.01 -1.14
C GLY A 283 -22.83 5.88 -0.04
N ASN A 284 -22.61 5.28 1.13
CA ASN A 284 -21.75 5.83 2.17
C ASN A 284 -20.31 5.36 1.88
N ILE A 285 -19.62 6.13 1.05
CA ILE A 285 -18.41 5.68 0.36
C ILE A 285 -17.20 6.15 1.16
N ALA A 286 -16.32 5.23 1.57
CA ALA A 286 -15.04 5.58 2.21
C ALA A 286 -13.80 5.41 1.29
N CYS A 287 -13.99 4.90 0.06
CA CYS A 287 -13.05 4.99 -1.06
C CYS A 287 -13.87 5.15 -2.36
N TYR A 288 -13.61 6.23 -3.09
CA TYR A 288 -14.51 6.79 -4.12
C TYR A 288 -14.88 5.81 -5.24
N PRO A 289 -16.17 5.62 -5.59
CA PRO A 289 -16.57 4.71 -6.63
C PRO A 289 -16.73 5.40 -7.98
N PRO A 290 -16.75 4.55 -9.02
CA PRO A 290 -16.27 3.19 -8.90
C PRO A 290 -14.74 3.28 -8.86
N GLU A 291 -14.14 2.78 -7.78
CA GLU A 291 -12.75 2.39 -7.80
C GLU A 291 -12.61 1.57 -9.09
N ALA A 292 -11.55 1.83 -9.86
CA ALA A 292 -11.27 1.17 -11.12
C ALA A 292 -10.98 -0.34 -10.96
N ASP A 293 -11.53 -0.96 -9.92
CA ASP A 293 -11.46 -2.36 -9.55
C ASP A 293 -11.86 -3.22 -10.74
N PHE A 294 -11.19 -4.35 -10.84
CA PHE A 294 -11.22 -5.14 -12.05
C PHE A 294 -11.11 -6.63 -11.73
N LEU A 295 -11.82 -7.42 -12.52
CA LEU A 295 -11.79 -8.87 -12.41
C LEU A 295 -10.43 -9.36 -12.90
N VAL A 296 -9.63 -9.91 -12.00
CA VAL A 296 -8.24 -10.34 -12.29
C VAL A 296 -8.12 -11.86 -12.42
N SER A 297 -9.09 -12.60 -11.89
CA SER A 297 -9.21 -14.05 -12.08
C SER A 297 -10.67 -14.45 -12.06
N SER A 298 -11.05 -15.36 -12.96
CA SER A 298 -12.39 -15.95 -12.99
C SER A 298 -12.37 -17.28 -13.73
N ALA A 299 -12.82 -18.34 -13.07
CA ALA A 299 -13.08 -19.62 -13.73
C ALA A 299 -14.47 -19.62 -14.39
N LYS A 300 -15.44 -18.91 -13.81
CA LYS A 300 -16.81 -18.81 -14.31
C LYS A 300 -16.94 -17.91 -15.55
N LYS A 301 -16.14 -16.84 -15.63
CA LYS A 301 -16.21 -15.78 -16.66
C LYS A 301 -14.82 -15.40 -17.19
N PRO A 302 -14.05 -16.34 -17.77
CA PRO A 302 -12.67 -16.09 -18.18
C PRO A 302 -12.54 -14.98 -19.24
N LYS A 303 -13.54 -14.81 -20.11
CA LYS A 303 -13.58 -13.74 -21.12
C LYS A 303 -13.81 -12.33 -20.53
N GLN A 304 -14.19 -12.23 -19.26
CA GLN A 304 -14.39 -10.96 -18.55
C GLN A 304 -13.20 -10.60 -17.66
N VAL A 305 -12.19 -11.48 -17.57
CA VAL A 305 -10.93 -11.15 -16.89
C VAL A 305 -10.30 -9.99 -17.65
N THR A 306 -10.01 -8.93 -16.91
CA THR A 306 -9.51 -7.66 -17.43
C THR A 306 -8.10 -7.87 -17.98
N ASP A 307 -7.83 -7.34 -19.17
CA ASP A 307 -6.48 -7.25 -19.73
C ASP A 307 -5.83 -5.91 -19.38
N TYR A 308 -4.57 -5.72 -19.79
CA TYR A 308 -3.85 -4.47 -19.52
C TYR A 308 -4.52 -3.24 -20.14
N ALA A 309 -5.05 -3.35 -21.36
CA ALA A 309 -5.65 -2.21 -22.05
C ALA A 309 -6.88 -1.70 -21.30
N GLU A 310 -7.76 -2.60 -20.85
CA GLU A 310 -8.93 -2.27 -20.05
C GLU A 310 -8.53 -1.78 -18.64
N TYR A 311 -7.53 -2.38 -18.01
CA TYR A 311 -6.97 -1.90 -16.74
C TYR A 311 -6.47 -0.45 -16.85
N ALA A 312 -5.65 -0.14 -17.87
CA ALA A 312 -5.10 1.18 -18.09
C ALA A 312 -6.22 2.20 -18.38
N ARG A 313 -7.18 1.85 -19.25
CA ARG A 313 -8.34 2.70 -19.55
C ARG A 313 -9.15 3.04 -18.30
N ARG A 314 -9.38 2.06 -17.42
CA ARG A 314 -10.08 2.28 -16.14
C ARG A 314 -9.29 3.21 -15.22
N ARG A 315 -7.97 3.02 -15.12
CA ARG A 315 -7.09 3.87 -14.30
C ARG A 315 -7.04 5.31 -14.79
N GLU A 316 -6.91 5.54 -16.09
CA GLU A 316 -6.96 6.88 -16.68
C GLU A 316 -8.30 7.58 -16.43
N THR A 317 -9.40 6.83 -16.50
CA THR A 317 -10.75 7.35 -16.20
C THR A 317 -10.85 7.76 -14.73
N TYR A 318 -10.37 6.89 -13.83
CA TYR A 318 -10.39 7.15 -12.39
C TYR A 318 -9.55 8.38 -12.02
N ASP A 319 -8.36 8.53 -12.60
CA ASP A 319 -7.45 9.65 -12.34
C ASP A 319 -8.05 11.01 -12.75
N LYS A 320 -8.95 11.03 -13.75
CA LYS A 320 -9.65 12.24 -14.23
C LYS A 320 -10.93 12.57 -13.43
N THR A 321 -11.44 11.65 -12.63
CA THR A 321 -12.73 11.85 -11.95
C THR A 321 -12.57 12.68 -10.67
N LYS A 322 -13.48 13.64 -10.43
CA LYS A 322 -13.52 14.45 -9.21
C LYS A 322 -14.43 13.80 -8.16
N PRO A 323 -13.89 13.41 -7.00
CA PRO A 323 -14.59 12.62 -6.02
C PRO A 323 -15.32 13.50 -5.02
N ASN A 324 -16.46 13.01 -4.53
CA ASN A 324 -17.15 13.61 -3.41
C ASN A 324 -16.85 12.82 -2.13
N PHE A 325 -16.14 13.47 -1.19
CA PHE A 325 -15.72 12.86 0.07
C PHE A 325 -16.68 13.06 1.25
N SER A 326 -17.84 13.67 1.03
CA SER A 326 -18.77 14.05 2.11
C SER A 326 -19.37 12.85 2.86
N VAL A 327 -19.35 11.67 2.26
CA VAL A 327 -19.96 10.40 2.71
C VAL A 327 -18.96 9.39 3.31
N PHE A 328 -17.74 9.83 3.64
CA PHE A 328 -16.69 8.95 4.16
C PHE A 328 -16.91 8.70 5.66
N ARG A 329 -16.52 7.52 6.14
CA ARG A 329 -16.45 7.23 7.58
C ARG A 329 -15.51 8.27 8.21
N ARG A 330 -16.08 9.18 9.00
CA ARG A 330 -15.29 10.25 9.62
C ARG A 330 -14.60 9.71 10.85
N TRP A 331 -13.28 9.84 10.84
CA TRP A 331 -12.44 9.53 11.99
C TRP A 331 -12.14 10.80 12.78
N PRO A 332 -12.12 10.75 14.12
CA PRO A 332 -11.68 11.87 14.92
C PRO A 332 -10.25 12.31 14.54
N ALA A 333 -9.93 13.58 14.74
CA ALA A 333 -8.55 14.05 14.60
C ALA A 333 -7.69 13.48 15.74
N SER A 334 -6.43 13.16 15.47
CA SER A 334 -5.45 12.96 16.52
C SER A 334 -5.13 14.30 17.16
N GLU A 335 -5.12 14.38 18.50
CA GLU A 335 -4.58 15.57 19.16
C GLU A 335 -3.12 15.79 18.73
N PRO A 336 -2.71 17.04 18.47
CA PRO A 336 -1.31 17.32 18.15
C PRO A 336 -0.43 16.82 19.29
N ALA A 337 0.60 16.04 18.98
CA ALA A 337 1.57 15.59 19.96
C ALA A 337 2.10 16.80 20.72
N LYS A 338 1.88 16.85 22.04
CA LYS A 338 2.51 17.87 22.91
C LYS A 338 4.00 17.83 22.62
N ALA A 339 4.57 18.95 22.16
CA ALA A 339 5.99 19.06 21.92
C ALA A 339 6.72 18.58 23.19
N ALA A 340 7.57 17.56 23.06
CA ALA A 340 8.39 17.10 24.17
C ALA A 340 9.15 18.31 24.73
N PRO A 341 9.12 18.55 26.06
CA PRO A 341 9.84 19.67 26.63
C PRO A 341 11.31 19.54 26.24
N ALA A 342 11.85 20.59 25.62
CA ALA A 342 13.26 20.67 25.29
C ALA A 342 14.06 20.34 26.54
N GLN A 343 14.79 19.23 26.54
CA GLN A 343 15.69 18.88 27.63
C GLN A 343 16.63 20.06 27.82
N GLY A 344 16.45 20.77 28.94
CA GLY A 344 17.22 21.94 29.29
C GLY A 344 18.70 21.58 29.27
N ARG A 345 19.47 22.33 28.49
CA ARG A 345 20.93 22.34 28.59
C ARG A 345 21.28 22.70 30.03
N ALA A 346 21.67 21.70 30.82
CA ALA A 346 22.37 21.94 32.07
C ALA A 346 23.64 22.72 31.74
N ARG A 347 23.65 24.02 32.07
CA ARG A 347 24.86 24.83 32.09
C ARG A 347 25.80 24.21 33.10
N ALA A 348 26.87 23.58 32.62
CA ALA A 348 28.04 23.30 33.43
C ALA A 348 28.59 24.62 33.97
N LYS A 349 28.41 24.89 35.27
CA LYS A 349 29.17 25.93 35.96
C LYS A 349 30.60 25.43 36.08
N SER A 350 31.51 26.15 35.42
CA SER A 350 32.95 26.04 35.61
C SER A 350 33.31 26.33 37.07
N ARG A 351 33.91 25.36 37.77
CA ARG A 351 34.78 25.61 38.91
C ARG A 351 36.22 25.68 38.39
N LYS A 352 36.85 26.84 38.53
CA LYS A 352 38.31 27.00 38.60
C LYS A 352 38.61 28.11 39.60
N ALA A 353 39.53 27.78 40.51
CA ALA A 353 40.14 28.57 41.57
C ALA A 353 39.20 29.01 42.69
#